data_AF-A0A9Q0AR66-F1
#
_entry.id   AF-A0A9Q0AR66-F1
#
_cell.length_a   1.000
_cell.length_b   1.000
_cell.length_c   1.000
_cell.angle_alpha   90.00
_cell.angle_beta   90.00
_cell.angle_gamma   90.00
#
_symmetry.space_group_name_H-M   'P 1'
#
loop_
_entity.id
_entity.type
_entity.pdbx_description
1 polymer ?
#
loop_
_entity_poly.entity_id
_entity_poly.type
_entity_poly.pdbx_seq_one_letter_code
_entity_poly.pdbx_strand_id
1 'polypeptide(L)'
;MSVLTNNLILILLPIALGSPLNDIHSSMTLKSPVNPINERDNSFVWASVGDSWAAGVSYSPTQHTDYDNDKNGCHRWKDSYGPIMERNKTWTTGLQTFNFAACSGAILSNIVASPQGDNPPQMTLVGSPQMITYHAGGNNCGFGAVVNDCIYQPWGNYGAEYPDPSGQCAKQLADRNTYIDKAGDGGLYQDELNTVRDLLGHPAVKDNKDFHLYVLGYAHFFNEGANYCDDISFGVLASVPLVGNAPKVTNRLRTDLNDGVERVNKILARVAKDVGDSRVKFLDISPAFKDHRFCEDRHNYKDQWYNADVWLWNFNTPADDPPADPALIDAWLNGNRFPDNTTLPNYPNGTKVGVEMQGGVVTDGSGGSTGPGPTWFQRPFHPKKGGTQAIADIVIAQAIADKIPGVVGSSPPTTGTCDCNENGCSPESPACCANGTC
;
A
#
# COMPACT_ATOMS: atom_id res chain seq x y z
N MET A 1 -31.07 57.66 -19.44
CA MET A 1 -30.98 58.21 -18.07
C MET A 1 -29.67 57.72 -17.47
N SER A 2 -28.82 58.67 -17.05
CA SER A 2 -27.50 58.61 -16.34
C SER A 2 -26.58 57.42 -16.64
N VAL A 3 -25.40 57.54 -17.27
CA VAL A 3 -24.24 58.45 -17.11
C VAL A 3 -23.62 58.45 -15.72
N LEU A 4 -22.38 57.93 -15.62
CA LEU A 4 -21.17 58.51 -15.00
C LEU A 4 -20.09 57.39 -14.88
N THR A 5 -19.15 57.27 -15.84
CA THR A 5 -17.78 57.84 -15.89
C THR A 5 -16.77 57.15 -14.94
N ASN A 6 -15.81 56.40 -15.49
CA ASN A 6 -14.42 56.78 -15.78
C ASN A 6 -13.53 56.95 -14.52
N ASN A 7 -12.48 56.14 -14.38
CA ASN A 7 -11.15 56.54 -14.85
C ASN A 7 -10.07 55.47 -14.69
N LEU A 8 -9.20 55.49 -15.69
CA LEU A 8 -7.99 54.71 -15.98
C LEU A 8 -6.75 55.39 -15.36
N ILE A 9 -5.57 54.80 -15.59
CA ILE A 9 -4.16 55.30 -15.47
C ILE A 9 -3.42 54.59 -14.31
N LEU A 10 -2.55 53.58 -14.49
CA LEU A 10 -1.36 53.34 -15.34
C LEU A 10 -0.10 54.15 -14.91
N ILE A 11 1.03 53.44 -14.73
CA ILE A 11 2.45 53.82 -15.05
C ILE A 11 3.50 53.98 -13.90
N LEU A 12 4.47 53.04 -13.91
CA LEU A 12 5.96 53.08 -13.75
C LEU A 12 6.71 53.39 -12.41
N LEU A 13 7.43 52.34 -11.91
CA LEU A 13 8.92 52.15 -11.86
C LEU A 13 9.85 53.13 -11.04
N PRO A 14 11.13 52.78 -10.78
CA PRO A 14 11.75 52.55 -9.46
C PRO A 14 12.64 53.70 -8.95
N ILE A 15 13.05 53.67 -7.68
CA ILE A 15 14.14 54.54 -7.17
C ILE A 15 15.13 53.73 -6.34
N ALA A 16 16.36 53.67 -6.84
CA ALA A 16 17.58 53.42 -6.08
C ALA A 16 18.28 54.76 -5.83
N LEU A 17 18.73 55.02 -4.61
CA LEU A 17 19.78 56.00 -4.28
C LEU A 17 20.58 55.46 -3.10
N GLY A 18 21.91 55.47 -3.23
CA GLY A 18 22.85 54.94 -2.25
C GLY A 18 23.65 55.99 -1.46
N SER A 19 24.38 55.45 -0.48
CA SER A 19 25.65 55.91 0.14
C SER A 19 25.59 57.04 1.20
N PRO A 20 26.54 57.13 2.17
CA PRO A 20 27.85 56.46 2.23
C PRO A 20 28.30 55.80 3.56
N LEU A 21 29.34 54.98 3.36
CA LEU A 21 30.39 54.39 4.20
C LEU A 21 30.73 55.06 5.56
N ASN A 22 31.06 54.21 6.54
CA ASN A 22 32.25 54.40 7.39
C ASN A 22 32.85 53.04 7.78
N ASP A 23 34.13 52.90 7.47
CA ASP A 23 35.04 51.80 7.74
C ASP A 23 35.27 51.54 9.23
N ILE A 24 35.26 50.27 9.64
CA ILE A 24 36.21 49.78 10.65
C ILE A 24 36.70 48.39 10.22
N HIS A 25 38.00 48.33 9.93
CA HIS A 25 38.78 47.11 9.74
C HIS A 25 38.58 46.12 10.90
N SER A 26 38.13 44.90 10.59
CA SER A 26 38.47 43.72 11.38
C SER A 26 38.72 42.55 10.45
N SER A 27 39.98 42.15 10.35
CA SER A 27 40.42 40.92 9.71
C SER A 27 39.89 39.75 10.55
N MET A 28 38.70 39.26 10.22
CA MET A 28 38.23 37.96 10.66
C MET A 28 38.38 36.99 9.51
N THR A 29 39.43 36.17 9.61
CA THR A 29 39.56 34.94 8.84
C THR A 29 38.31 34.10 9.11
N LEU A 30 37.42 33.97 8.13
CA LEU A 30 36.35 32.98 8.14
C LEU A 30 36.98 31.60 8.23
N LYS A 31 37.14 31.09 9.45
CA LYS A 31 37.24 29.66 9.68
C LYS A 31 35.93 29.07 9.16
N SER A 32 36.01 28.28 8.10
CA SER A 32 34.93 27.37 7.74
C SER A 32 34.41 26.70 9.03
N PRO A 33 33.09 26.61 9.23
CA PRO A 33 32.58 25.60 10.14
C PRO A 33 33.00 24.28 9.51
N VAL A 34 34.06 23.68 10.02
CA VAL A 34 34.24 22.24 9.95
C VAL A 34 33.00 21.71 10.65
N ASN A 35 32.00 21.29 9.86
CA ASN A 35 30.89 20.54 10.40
C ASN A 35 31.50 19.43 11.26
N PRO A 36 31.16 19.35 12.55
CA PRO A 36 31.51 18.17 13.32
C PRO A 36 30.96 17.00 12.52
N ILE A 37 31.81 16.01 12.30
CA ILE A 37 31.47 14.74 11.66
C ILE A 37 30.09 14.37 12.20
N ASN A 38 29.06 14.43 11.35
CA ASN A 38 27.72 14.01 11.73
C ASN A 38 27.93 12.65 12.40
N GLU A 39 27.54 12.51 13.66
CA GLU A 39 27.09 11.22 14.15
C GLU A 39 26.24 10.67 13.00
N ARG A 40 26.67 9.56 12.39
CA ARG A 40 25.82 8.89 11.40
C ARG A 40 24.49 8.77 12.11
N ASP A 41 23.47 9.43 11.56
CA ASP A 41 22.13 9.36 12.08
C ASP A 41 21.86 7.86 12.23
N ASN A 42 21.82 7.35 13.48
CA ASN A 42 21.73 5.92 13.79
C ASN A 42 20.32 5.39 13.47
N SER A 43 19.68 5.98 12.46
CA SER A 43 18.35 5.67 12.01
C SER A 43 18.39 4.47 11.05
N PHE A 44 17.50 3.52 11.31
CA PHE A 44 17.16 2.45 10.39
C PHE A 44 16.21 3.01 9.33
N VAL A 45 16.71 3.22 8.12
CA VAL A 45 15.95 3.73 6.98
C VAL A 45 15.30 2.56 6.26
N TRP A 46 14.00 2.64 6.05
CA TRP A 46 13.30 1.62 5.29
C TRP A 46 12.09 2.21 4.58
N ALA A 47 11.60 1.53 3.56
CA ALA A 47 10.48 2.00 2.77
C ALA A 47 9.45 0.92 2.50
N SER A 48 8.20 1.34 2.30
CA SER A 48 7.14 0.50 1.77
C SER A 48 6.73 1.02 0.41
N VAL A 49 6.90 0.17 -0.61
CA VAL A 49 6.46 0.39 -1.99
C VAL A 49 5.42 -0.66 -2.35
N GLY A 50 4.50 -0.34 -3.24
CA GLY A 50 3.48 -1.26 -3.68
C GLY A 50 2.15 -0.59 -4.02
N ASP A 51 1.13 -1.44 -4.12
CA ASP A 51 -0.23 -1.07 -4.45
C ASP A 51 -1.10 -0.79 -3.20
N SER A 52 -2.42 -0.93 -3.35
CA SER A 52 -3.39 -0.69 -2.27
C SER A 52 -3.26 -1.65 -1.07
N TRP A 53 -2.64 -2.83 -1.23
CA TRP A 53 -2.31 -3.70 -0.09
C TRP A 53 -1.13 -3.16 0.74
N ALA A 54 -0.16 -2.51 0.09
CA ALA A 54 0.92 -1.79 0.78
C ALA A 54 0.45 -0.48 1.40
N ALA A 55 -0.36 0.30 0.67
CA ALA A 55 -0.95 1.54 1.17
C ALA A 55 -1.94 1.28 2.32
N GLY A 56 -2.51 0.07 2.35
CA GLY A 56 -3.50 -0.41 3.31
C GLY A 56 -4.82 0.33 3.19
N VAL A 57 -5.32 0.46 1.96
CA VAL A 57 -6.55 1.20 1.65
C VAL A 57 -7.67 0.76 2.57
N SER A 58 -8.33 1.75 3.15
CA SER A 58 -9.51 1.58 3.97
C SER A 58 -10.61 2.54 3.50
N TYR A 59 -11.84 2.28 3.95
CA TYR A 59 -12.99 3.13 3.63
C TYR A 59 -13.44 3.91 4.86
N SER A 60 -13.46 5.24 4.80
CA SER A 60 -14.06 6.07 5.85
C SER A 60 -14.62 7.37 5.28
N PRO A 61 -15.93 7.66 5.42
CA PRO A 61 -16.58 8.83 4.81
C PRO A 61 -16.00 10.19 5.24
N THR A 62 -15.15 10.21 6.28
CA THR A 62 -14.54 11.43 6.84
C THR A 62 -13.03 11.33 7.01
N GLN A 63 -12.44 10.14 6.84
CA GLN A 63 -11.03 9.86 7.14
C GLN A 63 -10.47 8.87 6.13
N HIS A 64 -10.68 9.14 4.84
CA HIS A 64 -10.11 8.33 3.77
C HIS A 64 -8.59 8.41 3.90
N THR A 65 -8.01 7.39 4.52
CA THR A 65 -6.56 7.09 4.58
C THR A 65 -5.70 8.24 5.11
N ASP A 66 -5.75 8.36 6.43
CA ASP A 66 -5.29 9.48 7.25
C ASP A 66 -3.82 9.40 7.70
N TYR A 67 -2.95 8.69 6.98
CA TYR A 67 -1.51 8.72 7.28
C TYR A 67 -0.90 10.09 6.93
N ASP A 68 -1.23 10.62 5.76
CA ASP A 68 -0.73 11.89 5.24
C ASP A 68 -1.85 12.80 4.73
N ASN A 69 -3.06 12.61 5.26
CA ASN A 69 -4.29 13.29 4.85
C ASN A 69 -4.57 13.15 3.34
N ASP A 70 -4.24 11.98 2.77
CA ASP A 70 -4.39 11.65 1.35
C ASP A 70 -3.88 12.76 0.40
N LYS A 71 -2.76 13.41 0.76
CA LYS A 71 -2.24 14.61 0.09
C LYS A 71 -2.01 14.47 -1.43
N ASN A 72 -1.96 13.25 -1.93
CA ASN A 72 -1.67 12.93 -3.33
C ASN A 72 -2.51 11.76 -3.88
N GLY A 73 -3.65 11.45 -3.25
CA GLY A 73 -4.60 10.45 -3.74
C GLY A 73 -4.09 9.00 -3.70
N CYS A 74 -3.05 8.72 -2.89
CA CYS A 74 -2.45 7.40 -2.79
C CYS A 74 -3.13 6.49 -1.77
N HIS A 75 -4.09 7.02 -1.03
CA HIS A 75 -4.87 6.31 -0.04
C HIS A 75 -4.04 5.55 1.00
N ARG A 76 -3.06 6.23 1.63
CA ARG A 76 -2.20 5.63 2.67
C ARG A 76 -2.86 5.66 4.05
N TRP A 77 -3.19 4.50 4.59
CA TRP A 77 -3.85 4.40 5.89
C TRP A 77 -2.85 4.33 7.04
N LYS A 78 -3.09 5.07 8.13
CA LYS A 78 -2.19 5.06 9.29
C LYS A 78 -2.10 3.72 10.00
N ASP A 79 -3.06 2.83 9.83
CA ASP A 79 -3.03 1.49 10.41
C ASP A 79 -2.77 0.41 9.35
N SER A 80 -2.13 0.78 8.23
CA SER A 80 -1.46 -0.15 7.30
C SER A 80 -0.15 -0.71 7.89
N TYR A 81 0.42 -1.77 7.30
CA TYR A 81 1.47 -2.55 7.98
C TYR A 81 2.74 -1.73 8.13
N GLY A 82 3.02 -0.85 7.16
CA GLY A 82 4.17 0.04 7.18
C GLY A 82 4.16 0.96 8.41
N PRO A 83 3.15 1.83 8.55
CA PRO A 83 2.91 2.65 9.74
C PRO A 83 2.82 1.88 11.06
N ILE A 84 2.26 0.66 11.08
CA ILE A 84 2.26 -0.20 12.28
C ILE A 84 3.71 -0.53 12.69
N MET A 85 4.53 -0.98 11.73
CA MET A 85 5.95 -1.25 11.98
C MET A 85 6.70 0.02 12.38
N GLU A 86 6.43 1.16 11.73
CA GLU A 86 7.07 2.45 12.05
C GLU A 86 6.80 2.86 13.50
N ARG A 87 5.55 2.72 13.97
CA ARG A 87 5.19 3.01 15.37
C ARG A 87 5.79 2.02 16.35
N ASN A 88 5.99 0.77 15.93
CA ASN A 88 6.62 -0.24 16.76
C ASN A 88 8.13 0.04 16.88
N LYS A 89 8.56 0.55 18.05
CA LYS A 89 9.97 0.85 18.31
C LYS A 89 10.79 -0.34 18.84
N THR A 90 10.19 -1.54 18.95
CA THR A 90 10.86 -2.69 19.60
C THR A 90 11.63 -3.60 18.66
N TRP A 91 11.54 -3.40 17.34
CA TRP A 91 12.18 -4.27 16.35
C TRP A 91 13.43 -3.67 15.71
N THR A 92 13.70 -2.39 15.91
CA THR A 92 14.95 -1.73 15.50
C THR A 92 15.81 -1.36 16.70
N THR A 93 17.13 -1.34 16.54
CA THR A 93 18.07 -0.95 17.60
C THR A 93 18.17 0.57 17.78
N GLY A 94 17.72 1.35 16.78
CA GLY A 94 17.76 2.80 16.76
C GLY A 94 16.44 3.42 16.29
N LEU A 95 16.47 4.73 16.05
CA LEU A 95 15.35 5.47 15.45
C LEU A 95 15.02 4.88 14.07
N GLN A 96 13.80 5.08 13.62
CA GLN A 96 13.38 4.64 12.28
C GLN A 96 13.15 5.87 11.41
N THR A 97 13.57 5.77 10.15
CA THR A 97 13.23 6.71 9.09
C THR A 97 12.39 5.94 8.07
N PHE A 98 11.08 6.06 8.17
CA PHE A 98 10.15 5.33 7.31
C PHE A 98 9.70 6.18 6.12
N ASN A 99 9.93 5.66 4.91
CA ASN A 99 9.47 6.27 3.66
C ASN A 99 8.26 5.50 3.13
N PHE A 100 7.06 6.08 3.25
CA PHE A 100 5.84 5.45 2.79
C PHE A 100 5.49 5.86 1.35
N ALA A 101 5.95 5.08 0.37
CA ALA A 101 5.84 5.40 -1.06
C ALA A 101 4.71 4.64 -1.77
N ALA A 102 4.14 3.61 -1.14
CA ALA A 102 3.02 2.83 -1.68
C ALA A 102 1.82 3.71 -2.06
N CYS A 103 1.08 3.28 -3.07
CA CYS A 103 -0.02 4.05 -3.64
C CYS A 103 -1.11 3.11 -4.16
N SER A 104 -2.37 3.38 -3.78
CA SER A 104 -3.56 2.71 -4.32
C SER A 104 -3.57 2.70 -5.84
N GLY A 105 -4.01 1.60 -6.47
CA GLY A 105 -4.03 1.49 -7.93
C GLY A 105 -2.66 1.41 -8.63
N ALA A 106 -1.54 1.43 -7.91
CA ALA A 106 -0.22 1.32 -8.53
C ALA A 106 -0.06 -0.01 -9.30
N ILE A 107 0.43 0.08 -10.53
CA ILE A 107 0.89 -1.06 -11.33
C ILE A 107 2.42 -1.19 -11.26
N LEU A 108 2.97 -2.30 -11.75
CA LEU A 108 4.41 -2.58 -11.71
C LEU A 108 5.29 -1.45 -12.25
N SER A 109 4.90 -0.82 -13.36
CA SER A 109 5.67 0.31 -13.91
C SER A 109 5.72 1.51 -12.98
N ASN A 110 4.74 1.71 -12.09
CA ASN A 110 4.72 2.80 -11.12
C ASN A 110 5.77 2.65 -10.02
N ILE A 111 6.29 1.44 -9.83
CA ILE A 111 7.31 1.19 -8.81
C ILE A 111 8.64 1.80 -9.24
N VAL A 112 9.04 1.60 -10.50
CA VAL A 112 10.42 1.89 -10.95
C VAL A 112 10.52 2.90 -12.09
N ALA A 113 9.52 3.02 -12.96
CA ALA A 113 9.71 3.65 -14.27
C ALA A 113 8.76 4.81 -14.58
N SER A 114 7.48 4.69 -14.24
CA SER A 114 6.43 5.61 -14.69
C SER A 114 5.76 6.31 -13.51
N PRO A 115 5.43 7.60 -13.62
CA PRO A 115 4.61 8.24 -12.61
C PRO A 115 3.18 7.67 -12.58
N GLN A 116 2.49 7.84 -11.46
CA GLN A 116 1.07 7.56 -11.29
C GLN A 116 0.32 8.89 -11.09
N GLY A 117 -0.19 9.45 -12.18
CA GLY A 117 -0.67 10.84 -12.18
C GLY A 117 0.49 11.77 -11.82
N ASP A 118 0.31 12.60 -10.79
CA ASP A 118 1.34 13.52 -10.28
C ASP A 118 2.35 12.84 -9.34
N ASN A 119 2.14 11.57 -8.96
CA ASN A 119 3.07 10.83 -8.12
C ASN A 119 4.25 10.32 -8.95
N PRO A 120 5.51 10.59 -8.57
CA PRO A 120 6.67 10.06 -9.28
C PRO A 120 6.77 8.53 -9.07
N PRO A 121 7.63 7.82 -9.85
CA PRO A 121 7.90 6.42 -9.59
C PRO A 121 8.31 6.18 -8.13
N GLN A 122 7.74 5.18 -7.46
CA GLN A 122 7.85 5.02 -6.01
C GLN A 122 9.30 4.89 -5.52
N MET A 123 10.18 4.27 -6.30
CA MET A 123 11.60 4.15 -5.99
C MET A 123 12.35 5.49 -5.90
N THR A 124 11.78 6.59 -6.39
CA THR A 124 12.34 7.94 -6.20
C THR A 124 12.09 8.49 -4.79
N LEU A 125 11.20 7.86 -4.02
CA LEU A 125 10.73 8.33 -2.71
C LEU A 125 11.30 7.50 -1.54
N VAL A 126 12.13 6.48 -1.80
CA VAL A 126 12.56 5.51 -0.77
C VAL A 126 13.77 5.95 0.06
N GLY A 127 14.43 7.06 -0.31
CA GLY A 127 15.67 7.51 0.33
C GLY A 127 16.84 6.55 0.09
N SER A 128 17.57 6.20 1.15
CA SER A 128 18.67 5.23 1.13
C SER A 128 18.39 4.07 2.10
N PRO A 129 17.47 3.16 1.74
CA PRO A 129 16.93 2.19 2.68
C PRO A 129 17.89 1.00 2.93
N GLN A 130 17.89 0.49 4.17
CA GLN A 130 18.38 -0.85 4.52
C GLN A 130 17.36 -1.94 4.11
N MET A 131 16.08 -1.60 4.05
CA MET A 131 15.02 -2.57 3.75
C MET A 131 13.89 -1.92 2.93
N ILE A 132 13.36 -2.66 1.96
CA ILE A 132 12.11 -2.31 1.27
C ILE A 132 11.13 -3.48 1.39
N THR A 133 9.89 -3.20 1.78
CA THR A 133 8.76 -4.09 1.52
C THR A 133 8.14 -3.72 0.17
N TYR A 134 7.94 -4.71 -0.70
CA TYR A 134 7.37 -4.60 -2.03
C TYR A 134 6.12 -5.47 -2.12
N HIS A 135 4.98 -4.86 -2.40
CA HIS A 135 3.69 -5.55 -2.51
C HIS A 135 2.91 -5.00 -3.72
N ALA A 136 3.11 -5.59 -4.89
CA ALA A 136 2.50 -5.15 -6.14
C ALA A 136 2.25 -6.35 -7.08
N GLY A 137 1.52 -6.11 -8.17
CA GLY A 137 1.19 -7.10 -9.20
C GLY A 137 -0.30 -7.43 -9.28
N GLY A 138 -1.04 -7.24 -8.18
CA GLY A 138 -2.49 -7.48 -8.11
C GLY A 138 -3.30 -6.62 -9.09
N ASN A 139 -2.93 -5.35 -9.24
CA ASN A 139 -3.56 -4.44 -10.20
C ASN A 139 -3.28 -4.84 -11.65
N ASN A 140 -2.06 -5.30 -11.96
CA ASN A 140 -1.71 -5.81 -13.30
C ASN A 140 -2.52 -7.05 -13.67
N CYS A 141 -2.82 -7.90 -12.69
CA CYS A 141 -3.68 -9.06 -12.88
C CYS A 141 -5.18 -8.70 -13.03
N GLY A 142 -5.58 -7.46 -12.74
CA GLY A 142 -6.98 -7.04 -12.85
C GLY A 142 -7.88 -7.52 -11.69
N PHE A 143 -7.32 -7.80 -10.50
CA PHE A 143 -8.14 -8.25 -9.36
C PHE A 143 -9.24 -7.24 -8.97
N GLY A 144 -9.01 -5.94 -9.11
CA GLY A 144 -10.06 -4.93 -8.87
C GLY A 144 -11.27 -5.10 -9.79
N ALA A 145 -11.04 -5.38 -11.08
CA ALA A 145 -12.11 -5.66 -12.03
C ALA A 145 -12.85 -6.98 -11.71
N VAL A 146 -12.10 -8.01 -11.32
CA VAL A 146 -12.67 -9.28 -10.86
C VAL A 146 -13.58 -9.08 -9.64
N VAL A 147 -13.11 -8.38 -8.59
CA VAL A 147 -13.92 -8.10 -7.40
C VAL A 147 -15.18 -7.30 -7.78
N ASN A 148 -15.04 -6.29 -8.64
CA ASN A 148 -16.18 -5.49 -9.09
C ASN A 148 -17.25 -6.33 -9.82
N ASP A 149 -16.84 -7.16 -10.79
CA ASP A 149 -17.77 -7.86 -11.67
C ASP A 149 -18.22 -9.22 -11.13
N CYS A 150 -17.50 -9.81 -10.18
CA CYS A 150 -17.81 -11.10 -9.58
C CYS A 150 -18.39 -11.05 -8.18
N ILE A 151 -18.07 -10.04 -7.38
CA ILE A 151 -18.43 -10.00 -5.95
C ILE A 151 -19.44 -8.90 -5.68
N TYR A 152 -19.11 -7.66 -6.06
CA TYR A 152 -19.87 -6.50 -5.62
C TYR A 152 -20.97 -6.06 -6.58
N GLN A 153 -20.74 -6.24 -7.88
CA GLN A 153 -21.66 -5.88 -8.97
C GLN A 153 -22.47 -4.59 -8.71
N PRO A 154 -21.81 -3.46 -8.39
CA PRO A 154 -22.49 -2.28 -7.86
C PRO A 154 -23.46 -1.60 -8.84
N TRP A 155 -23.20 -1.64 -10.16
CA TRP A 155 -24.05 -0.99 -11.17
C TRP A 155 -23.98 -1.65 -12.55
N GLY A 156 -25.11 -1.67 -13.24
CA GLY A 156 -25.19 -2.03 -14.66
C GLY A 156 -25.57 -3.49 -14.88
N ASN A 157 -25.41 -3.92 -16.13
CA ASN A 157 -25.75 -5.26 -16.56
C ASN A 157 -24.47 -6.11 -16.65
N TYR A 158 -24.30 -7.03 -15.70
CA TYR A 158 -23.15 -7.94 -15.62
C TYR A 158 -23.31 -9.21 -16.48
N GLY A 159 -24.43 -9.34 -17.21
CA GLY A 159 -24.73 -10.49 -18.05
C GLY A 159 -25.14 -11.72 -17.23
N ALA A 160 -24.89 -12.91 -17.80
CA ALA A 160 -25.19 -14.17 -17.13
C ALA A 160 -24.35 -14.36 -15.85
N GLU A 161 -24.91 -15.03 -14.85
CA GLU A 161 -24.21 -15.30 -13.60
C GLU A 161 -23.06 -16.29 -13.81
N TYR A 162 -21.97 -16.12 -13.06
CA TYR A 162 -20.87 -17.07 -13.04
C TYR A 162 -21.40 -18.46 -12.61
N PRO A 163 -21.05 -19.57 -13.30
CA PRO A 163 -19.90 -19.73 -14.19
C PRO A 163 -20.18 -19.58 -15.69
N ASP A 164 -21.29 -18.96 -16.09
CA ASP A 164 -21.60 -18.78 -17.50
C ASP A 164 -20.53 -17.91 -18.20
N PRO A 165 -19.84 -18.40 -19.25
CA PRO A 165 -18.75 -17.70 -19.91
C PRO A 165 -19.20 -16.42 -20.66
N SER A 166 -20.51 -16.25 -20.89
CA SER A 166 -21.05 -15.03 -21.50
C SER A 166 -21.15 -13.86 -20.52
N GLY A 167 -21.13 -14.14 -19.21
CA GLY A 167 -21.15 -13.17 -18.11
C GLY A 167 -19.86 -12.39 -17.93
N GLN A 168 -19.93 -11.20 -17.32
CA GLN A 168 -18.76 -10.36 -17.08
C GLN A 168 -17.80 -10.98 -16.07
N CYS A 169 -18.31 -11.60 -14.99
CA CYS A 169 -17.43 -12.25 -14.03
C CYS A 169 -16.53 -13.32 -14.66
N ALA A 170 -17.09 -14.21 -15.49
CA ALA A 170 -16.30 -15.24 -16.16
C ALA A 170 -15.26 -14.65 -17.12
N LYS A 171 -15.59 -13.53 -17.80
CA LYS A 171 -14.65 -12.80 -18.65
C LYS A 171 -13.51 -12.19 -17.85
N GLN A 172 -13.78 -11.49 -16.75
CA GLN A 172 -12.72 -10.92 -15.91
C GLN A 172 -11.81 -11.99 -15.31
N LEU A 173 -12.36 -13.12 -14.88
CA LEU A 173 -11.56 -14.26 -14.41
C LEU A 173 -10.69 -14.82 -15.54
N ALA A 174 -11.20 -14.92 -16.77
CA ALA A 174 -10.44 -15.38 -17.93
C ALA A 174 -9.33 -14.40 -18.33
N ASP A 175 -9.60 -13.10 -18.32
CA ASP A 175 -8.61 -12.05 -18.64
C ASP A 175 -7.48 -12.03 -17.62
N ARG A 176 -7.82 -12.07 -16.32
CA ARG A 176 -6.85 -12.24 -15.22
C ARG A 176 -5.98 -13.48 -15.45
N ASN A 177 -6.61 -14.64 -15.68
CA ASN A 177 -5.90 -15.91 -15.85
C ASN A 177 -4.98 -15.86 -17.07
N THR A 178 -5.42 -15.21 -18.16
CA THR A 178 -4.59 -15.02 -19.37
C THR A 178 -3.30 -14.27 -19.04
N TYR A 179 -3.35 -13.20 -18.25
CA TYR A 179 -2.15 -12.46 -17.87
C TYR A 179 -1.25 -13.24 -16.89
N ILE A 180 -1.84 -13.92 -15.91
CA ILE A 180 -1.11 -14.76 -14.93
C ILE A 180 -0.37 -15.90 -15.63
N ASP A 181 -1.04 -16.60 -16.55
CA ASP A 181 -0.51 -17.83 -17.16
C ASP A 181 0.34 -17.58 -18.41
N LYS A 182 0.36 -16.35 -18.93
CA LYS A 182 1.11 -16.01 -20.13
C LYS A 182 2.62 -16.15 -19.89
N ALA A 183 3.25 -16.96 -20.74
CA ALA A 183 4.70 -17.10 -20.77
C ALA A 183 5.37 -15.94 -21.52
N GLY A 184 6.53 -15.51 -21.05
CA GLY A 184 7.33 -14.46 -21.68
C GLY A 184 6.76 -13.06 -21.51
N ASP A 185 7.09 -12.17 -22.44
CA ASP A 185 6.83 -10.74 -22.33
C ASP A 185 5.34 -10.40 -22.21
N GLY A 186 5.02 -9.51 -21.26
CA GLY A 186 3.66 -9.09 -20.96
C GLY A 186 2.81 -10.17 -20.32
N GLY A 187 3.43 -11.09 -19.58
CA GLY A 187 2.81 -11.97 -18.59
C GLY A 187 3.41 -11.70 -17.21
N LEU A 188 2.65 -11.98 -16.15
CA LEU A 188 2.97 -11.56 -14.78
C LEU A 188 4.41 -11.91 -14.37
N TYR A 189 4.85 -13.15 -14.62
CA TYR A 189 6.18 -13.61 -14.23
C TYR A 189 7.31 -12.74 -14.82
N GLN A 190 7.24 -12.42 -16.11
CA GLN A 190 8.29 -11.66 -16.77
C GLN A 190 8.27 -10.19 -16.33
N ASP A 191 7.08 -9.62 -16.18
CA ASP A 191 6.90 -8.23 -15.77
C ASP A 191 7.38 -8.00 -14.33
N GLU A 192 7.06 -8.92 -13.41
CA GLU A 192 7.57 -8.92 -12.02
C GLU A 192 9.08 -9.11 -11.97
N LEU A 193 9.62 -10.07 -12.73
CA LEU A 193 11.06 -10.32 -12.79
C LEU A 193 11.82 -9.08 -13.28
N ASN A 194 11.30 -8.39 -14.28
CA ASN A 194 11.88 -7.14 -14.77
C ASN A 194 11.78 -6.05 -13.71
N THR A 195 10.62 -5.88 -13.07
CA THR A 195 10.39 -4.86 -12.04
C THR A 195 11.32 -5.04 -10.84
N VAL A 196 11.49 -6.28 -10.34
CA VAL A 196 12.41 -6.57 -9.24
C VAL A 196 13.86 -6.31 -9.64
N ARG A 197 14.26 -6.65 -10.87
CA ARG A 197 15.61 -6.34 -11.38
C ARG A 197 15.86 -4.84 -11.46
N ASP A 198 14.89 -4.08 -11.97
CA ASP A 198 14.98 -2.63 -12.06
C ASP A 198 15.04 -1.98 -10.67
N LEU A 199 14.28 -2.51 -9.71
CA LEU A 199 14.34 -2.09 -8.31
C LEU A 199 15.75 -2.32 -7.74
N LEU A 200 16.31 -3.51 -7.90
CA LEU A 200 17.67 -3.84 -7.44
C LEU A 200 18.76 -3.02 -8.16
N GLY A 201 18.51 -2.62 -9.41
CA GLY A 201 19.38 -1.74 -10.18
C GLY A 201 19.28 -0.26 -9.83
N HIS A 202 18.28 0.13 -9.03
CA HIS A 202 18.04 1.53 -8.68
C HIS A 202 19.19 2.11 -7.84
N PRO A 203 19.64 3.37 -8.08
CA PRO A 203 20.75 3.99 -7.35
C PRO A 203 20.60 4.00 -5.82
N ALA A 204 19.37 3.98 -5.32
CA ALA A 204 19.09 3.93 -3.88
C ALA A 204 19.56 2.63 -3.19
N VAL A 205 19.67 1.51 -3.93
CA VAL A 205 19.89 0.18 -3.35
C VAL A 205 20.99 -0.64 -4.04
N LYS A 206 21.33 -0.33 -5.30
CA LYS A 206 22.24 -1.16 -6.13
C LYS A 206 23.60 -1.41 -5.47
N ASP A 207 24.15 -0.41 -4.77
CA ASP A 207 25.47 -0.47 -4.16
C ASP A 207 25.41 -0.88 -2.67
N ASN A 208 24.20 -1.04 -2.10
CA ASN A 208 24.00 -1.48 -0.72
C ASN A 208 23.96 -3.01 -0.66
N LYS A 209 25.03 -3.62 -0.16
CA LYS A 209 25.14 -5.07 0.00
C LYS A 209 24.34 -5.61 1.19
N ASP A 210 24.06 -4.76 2.16
CA ASP A 210 23.27 -5.07 3.36
C ASP A 210 21.78 -4.74 3.18
N PHE A 211 21.38 -4.36 1.96
CA PHE A 211 20.00 -4.09 1.60
C PHE A 211 19.18 -5.39 1.55
N HIS A 212 17.92 -5.33 1.98
CA HIS A 212 16.95 -6.42 1.83
C HIS A 212 15.67 -5.96 1.13
N LEU A 213 15.20 -6.78 0.19
CA LEU A 213 13.91 -6.63 -0.46
C LEU A 213 12.99 -7.77 -0.05
N TYR A 214 11.86 -7.43 0.55
CA TYR A 214 10.80 -8.37 0.86
C TYR A 214 9.66 -8.23 -0.13
N VAL A 215 9.49 -9.24 -0.98
CA VAL A 215 8.36 -9.38 -1.91
C VAL A 215 7.22 -10.05 -1.16
N LEU A 216 6.13 -9.34 -0.93
CA LEU A 216 4.97 -9.86 -0.20
C LEU A 216 3.96 -10.47 -1.18
N GLY A 217 3.41 -11.63 -0.81
CA GLY A 217 2.23 -12.18 -1.48
C GLY A 217 0.93 -11.53 -1.01
N TYR A 218 -0.18 -11.97 -1.61
CA TYR A 218 -1.54 -11.59 -1.24
C TYR A 218 -2.21 -12.68 -0.40
N ALA A 219 -3.19 -12.32 0.44
CA ALA A 219 -3.94 -13.30 1.20
C ALA A 219 -5.09 -13.91 0.38
N HIS A 220 -5.36 -15.20 0.59
CA HIS A 220 -6.60 -15.82 0.13
C HIS A 220 -7.79 -15.07 0.73
N PHE A 221 -8.83 -14.84 -0.07
CA PHE A 221 -9.95 -14.00 0.34
C PHE A 221 -11.01 -14.77 1.12
N PHE A 222 -11.19 -16.04 0.77
CA PHE A 222 -12.28 -16.86 1.26
C PHE A 222 -11.76 -18.15 1.88
N ASN A 223 -12.49 -18.66 2.87
CA ASN A 223 -12.49 -20.09 3.13
C ASN A 223 -13.05 -20.84 1.90
N GLU A 224 -12.69 -22.11 1.74
CA GLU A 224 -13.15 -22.99 0.66
C GLU A 224 -13.90 -24.19 1.25
N GLY A 225 -14.62 -24.91 0.41
CA GLY A 225 -15.55 -25.96 0.81
C GLY A 225 -16.99 -25.47 0.87
N ALA A 226 -17.93 -26.39 0.65
CA ALA A 226 -19.35 -26.09 0.72
C ALA A 226 -19.74 -25.72 2.17
N ASN A 227 -20.32 -24.53 2.36
CA ASN A 227 -20.76 -24.04 3.66
C ASN A 227 -21.86 -22.97 3.51
N TYR A 228 -22.24 -22.33 4.63
CA TYR A 228 -23.33 -21.33 4.65
C TYR A 228 -23.11 -20.17 3.68
N CYS A 229 -21.87 -19.92 3.25
CA CYS A 229 -21.52 -18.82 2.37
C CYS A 229 -21.98 -19.04 0.93
N ASP A 230 -22.26 -20.28 0.53
CA ASP A 230 -22.70 -20.59 -0.84
C ASP A 230 -24.01 -19.88 -1.22
N ASP A 231 -24.83 -19.57 -0.22
CA ASP A 231 -26.13 -18.93 -0.39
C ASP A 231 -26.11 -17.43 -0.10
N ILE A 232 -24.96 -16.86 0.24
CA ILE A 232 -24.84 -15.42 0.52
C ILE A 232 -24.34 -14.68 -0.73
N SER A 233 -24.62 -13.39 -0.77
CA SER A 233 -24.16 -12.51 -1.83
C SER A 233 -23.62 -11.24 -1.22
N PHE A 234 -22.52 -10.77 -1.79
CA PHE A 234 -21.97 -9.46 -1.50
C PHE A 234 -22.42 -8.43 -2.53
N GLY A 235 -23.23 -8.79 -3.53
CA GLY A 235 -23.72 -7.88 -4.56
C GLY A 235 -24.61 -6.78 -4.00
N VAL A 236 -24.57 -5.58 -4.60
CA VAL A 236 -25.53 -4.52 -4.25
C VAL A 236 -26.42 -4.11 -5.41
N LEU A 237 -27.73 -4.12 -5.17
CA LEU A 237 -28.72 -3.63 -6.13
C LEU A 237 -29.00 -2.15 -5.88
N ALA A 238 -28.87 -1.34 -6.92
CA ALA A 238 -29.09 0.12 -6.92
C ALA A 238 -30.49 0.58 -6.43
N SER A 239 -31.42 -0.35 -6.21
CA SER A 239 -32.82 -0.07 -5.85
C SER A 239 -33.35 -0.86 -4.64
N VAL A 240 -32.53 -1.69 -3.98
CA VAL A 240 -32.95 -2.42 -2.77
C VAL A 240 -31.77 -2.53 -1.79
N PRO A 241 -31.90 -2.04 -0.54
CA PRO A 241 -30.84 -2.19 0.44
C PRO A 241 -30.67 -3.67 0.77
N LEU A 242 -29.43 -4.15 0.66
CA LEU A 242 -28.90 -5.27 1.45
C LEU A 242 -29.32 -6.70 1.05
N VAL A 243 -30.08 -6.88 -0.04
CA VAL A 243 -30.43 -8.23 -0.55
C VAL A 243 -30.20 -8.32 -2.06
N GLY A 244 -28.96 -8.12 -2.51
CA GLY A 244 -28.58 -8.65 -3.82
C GLY A 244 -28.67 -10.17 -3.74
N ASN A 245 -29.62 -10.82 -4.40
CA ASN A 245 -29.65 -12.30 -4.45
C ASN A 245 -28.51 -12.87 -5.32
N ALA A 246 -27.80 -12.01 -6.04
CA ALA A 246 -26.72 -12.34 -6.94
C ALA A 246 -25.64 -11.23 -6.94
N PRO A 247 -24.40 -11.57 -7.30
CA PRO A 247 -23.92 -12.93 -7.51
C PRO A 247 -23.71 -13.64 -6.16
N LYS A 248 -24.02 -14.92 -6.08
CA LYS A 248 -23.71 -15.74 -4.90
C LYS A 248 -22.20 -15.96 -4.81
N VAL A 249 -21.64 -15.87 -3.60
CA VAL A 249 -20.23 -16.24 -3.35
C VAL A 249 -20.09 -17.75 -3.18
N THR A 250 -20.56 -18.48 -4.20
CA THR A 250 -20.53 -19.94 -4.27
C THR A 250 -19.12 -20.48 -4.03
N ASN A 251 -19.02 -21.71 -3.53
CA ASN A 251 -17.74 -22.39 -3.36
C ASN A 251 -16.90 -22.37 -4.63
N ARG A 252 -17.54 -22.56 -5.79
CA ARG A 252 -16.84 -22.49 -7.09
C ARG A 252 -16.19 -21.12 -7.32
N LEU A 253 -16.94 -20.03 -7.09
CA LEU A 253 -16.40 -18.68 -7.24
C LEU A 253 -15.28 -18.41 -6.22
N ARG A 254 -15.45 -18.83 -4.96
CA ARG A 254 -14.44 -18.68 -3.91
C ARG A 254 -13.14 -19.41 -4.26
N THR A 255 -13.23 -20.66 -4.71
CA THR A 255 -12.08 -21.44 -5.19
C THR A 255 -11.40 -20.78 -6.37
N ASP A 256 -12.13 -20.30 -7.38
CA ASP A 256 -11.52 -19.66 -8.57
C ASP A 256 -10.85 -18.31 -8.24
N LEU A 257 -11.35 -17.59 -7.24
CA LEU A 257 -10.73 -16.37 -6.75
C LEU A 257 -9.44 -16.67 -6.00
N ASN A 258 -9.48 -17.64 -5.09
CA ASN A 258 -8.31 -18.08 -4.33
C ASN A 258 -7.23 -18.73 -5.21
N ASP A 259 -7.60 -19.54 -6.22
CA ASP A 259 -6.65 -20.11 -7.18
C ASP A 259 -5.85 -19.01 -7.90
N GLY A 260 -6.51 -17.90 -8.26
CA GLY A 260 -5.83 -16.74 -8.82
C GLY A 260 -4.78 -16.17 -7.86
N VAL A 261 -5.13 -16.00 -6.59
CA VAL A 261 -4.20 -15.52 -5.55
C VAL A 261 -3.03 -16.48 -5.37
N GLU A 262 -3.31 -17.78 -5.24
CA GLU A 262 -2.32 -18.84 -5.09
C GLU A 262 -1.31 -18.84 -6.25
N ARG A 263 -1.79 -18.70 -7.50
CA ARG A 263 -0.92 -18.63 -8.68
C ARG A 263 -0.07 -17.36 -8.72
N VAL A 264 -0.62 -16.21 -8.35
CA VAL A 264 0.17 -14.97 -8.19
C VAL A 264 1.26 -15.17 -7.15
N ASN A 265 0.93 -15.68 -5.96
CA ASN A 265 1.88 -15.91 -4.88
C ASN A 265 3.00 -16.87 -5.31
N LYS A 266 2.67 -17.95 -6.03
CA LYS A 266 3.65 -18.87 -6.62
C LYS A 266 4.58 -18.18 -7.61
N ILE A 267 4.05 -17.27 -8.43
CA ILE A 267 4.86 -16.49 -9.38
C ILE A 267 5.78 -15.52 -8.62
N LEU A 268 5.29 -14.80 -7.62
CA LEU A 268 6.10 -13.89 -6.79
C LEU A 268 7.21 -14.64 -6.05
N ALA A 269 6.90 -15.81 -5.47
CA ALA A 269 7.88 -16.70 -4.86
C ALA A 269 8.95 -17.16 -5.85
N ARG A 270 8.52 -17.51 -7.06
CA ARG A 270 9.42 -17.90 -8.15
C ARG A 270 10.29 -16.72 -8.59
N VAL A 271 9.76 -15.52 -8.74
CA VAL A 271 10.51 -14.31 -9.11
C VAL A 271 11.59 -14.00 -8.07
N ALA A 272 11.22 -13.99 -6.78
CA ALA A 272 12.17 -13.76 -5.70
C ALA A 272 13.33 -14.77 -5.69
N LYS A 273 13.10 -15.99 -6.18
CA LYS A 273 14.14 -17.02 -6.36
C LYS A 273 14.93 -16.83 -7.65
N ASP A 274 14.26 -16.68 -8.78
CA ASP A 274 14.84 -16.71 -10.13
C ASP A 274 15.57 -15.40 -10.48
N VAL A 275 15.37 -14.32 -9.70
CA VAL A 275 16.22 -13.12 -9.77
C VAL A 275 17.68 -13.41 -9.40
N GLY A 276 17.93 -14.43 -8.57
CA GLY A 276 19.28 -14.88 -8.22
C GLY A 276 20.06 -13.94 -7.30
N ASP A 277 19.38 -13.01 -6.62
CA ASP A 277 19.99 -12.07 -5.67
C ASP A 277 19.57 -12.44 -4.24
N SER A 278 20.55 -12.73 -3.37
CA SER A 278 20.30 -13.16 -1.99
C SER A 278 19.65 -12.09 -1.10
N ARG A 279 19.61 -10.84 -1.57
CA ARG A 279 18.92 -9.74 -0.90
C ARG A 279 17.40 -9.81 -1.03
N VAL A 280 16.88 -10.63 -1.96
CA VAL A 280 15.45 -10.73 -2.24
C VAL A 280 14.84 -11.96 -1.57
N LYS A 281 13.70 -11.77 -0.90
CA LYS A 281 12.95 -12.87 -0.28
C LYS A 281 11.45 -12.70 -0.50
N PHE A 282 10.77 -13.80 -0.78
CA PHE A 282 9.31 -13.83 -0.80
C PHE A 282 8.75 -14.14 0.59
N LEU A 283 7.74 -13.38 1.01
CA LEU A 283 7.00 -13.58 2.25
C LEU A 283 5.56 -13.95 1.93
N ASP A 284 5.18 -15.18 2.25
CA ASP A 284 3.79 -15.65 2.13
C ASP A 284 2.99 -15.18 3.35
N ILE A 285 2.10 -14.21 3.14
CA ILE A 285 1.21 -13.70 4.18
C ILE A 285 -0.08 -14.51 4.30
N SER A 286 -0.42 -15.29 3.27
CA SER A 286 -1.73 -15.92 3.13
C SER A 286 -2.07 -16.88 4.27
N PRO A 287 -1.12 -17.71 4.77
CA PRO A 287 -1.38 -18.58 5.92
C PRO A 287 -1.83 -17.85 7.18
N ALA A 288 -1.41 -16.60 7.39
CA ALA A 288 -1.80 -15.85 8.58
C ALA A 288 -3.29 -15.46 8.56
N PHE A 289 -3.90 -15.38 7.38
CA PHE A 289 -5.32 -15.08 7.25
C PHE A 289 -6.20 -16.32 7.46
N LYS A 290 -5.62 -17.52 7.57
CA LYS A 290 -6.40 -18.74 7.85
C LYS A 290 -7.24 -18.55 9.12
N ASP A 291 -8.50 -18.96 9.04
CA ASP A 291 -9.50 -18.79 10.09
C ASP A 291 -9.97 -17.33 10.27
N HIS A 292 -9.49 -16.36 9.47
CA HIS A 292 -9.87 -14.94 9.51
C HIS A 292 -10.36 -14.38 8.15
N ARG A 293 -10.54 -15.23 7.14
CA ARG A 293 -11.04 -14.86 5.81
C ARG A 293 -12.55 -14.63 5.82
N PHE A 294 -13.10 -14.21 4.68
CA PHE A 294 -14.54 -14.38 4.45
C PHE A 294 -14.91 -15.87 4.47
N CYS A 295 -16.15 -16.16 4.87
CA CYS A 295 -16.74 -17.50 4.83
C CYS A 295 -16.08 -18.56 5.72
N GLU A 296 -15.29 -18.20 6.73
CA GLU A 296 -14.74 -19.18 7.68
C GLU A 296 -15.86 -19.89 8.45
N ASP A 297 -15.71 -21.19 8.72
CA ASP A 297 -16.80 -22.02 9.25
C ASP A 297 -17.26 -21.63 10.67
N ARG A 298 -16.41 -20.91 11.39
CA ARG A 298 -16.71 -20.35 12.72
C ARG A 298 -17.49 -19.04 12.68
N HIS A 299 -17.60 -18.43 11.50
CA HIS A 299 -18.32 -17.19 11.25
C HIS A 299 -19.72 -17.51 10.70
N ASN A 300 -20.60 -16.51 10.72
CA ASN A 300 -21.93 -16.59 10.11
C ASN A 300 -22.13 -15.47 9.08
N TYR A 301 -23.33 -15.38 8.53
CA TYR A 301 -23.71 -14.35 7.55
C TYR A 301 -23.46 -12.92 8.05
N LYS A 302 -23.79 -12.60 9.31
CA LYS A 302 -23.60 -11.26 9.87
C LYS A 302 -22.13 -10.92 10.05
N ASP A 303 -21.31 -11.91 10.39
CA ASP A 303 -19.89 -11.70 10.64
C ASP A 303 -19.13 -11.18 9.42
N GLN A 304 -19.57 -11.55 8.21
CA GLN A 304 -18.93 -11.14 6.94
C GLN A 304 -18.87 -9.64 6.73
N TRP A 305 -19.72 -8.91 7.42
CA TRP A 305 -19.91 -7.49 7.22
C TRP A 305 -19.19 -6.67 8.30
N TYR A 306 -19.19 -7.20 9.53
CA TYR A 306 -18.93 -6.40 10.72
C TYR A 306 -17.97 -7.02 11.73
N ASN A 307 -17.66 -8.31 11.62
CA ASN A 307 -16.81 -8.94 12.63
C ASN A 307 -15.36 -8.47 12.46
N ALA A 308 -14.73 -8.04 13.56
CA ALA A 308 -13.32 -7.63 13.58
C ALA A 308 -12.37 -8.80 13.29
N ASP A 309 -12.86 -10.02 13.45
CA ASP A 309 -12.17 -11.28 13.22
C ASP A 309 -12.34 -11.82 11.78
N VAL A 310 -13.06 -11.07 10.94
CA VAL A 310 -12.93 -11.12 9.48
C VAL A 310 -11.95 -10.02 9.09
N TRP A 311 -10.74 -10.42 8.70
CA TRP A 311 -9.61 -9.51 8.47
C TRP A 311 -9.62 -8.81 7.11
N LEU A 312 -10.73 -8.85 6.38
CA LEU A 312 -10.90 -8.16 5.11
C LEU A 312 -12.07 -7.18 5.21
N TRP A 313 -11.89 -5.97 4.68
CA TRP A 313 -12.93 -4.95 4.69
C TRP A 313 -14.18 -5.41 3.92
N ASN A 314 -15.33 -5.13 4.50
CA ASN A 314 -16.62 -5.22 3.83
C ASN A 314 -17.45 -3.99 4.19
N PHE A 315 -18.25 -3.98 5.27
CA PHE A 315 -19.03 -2.79 5.66
C PHE A 315 -18.52 -2.01 6.88
N ASN A 316 -17.59 -2.54 7.69
CA ASN A 316 -16.96 -1.73 8.74
C ASN A 316 -16.16 -0.58 8.12
N THR A 317 -16.27 0.61 8.72
CA THR A 317 -15.25 1.65 8.57
C THR A 317 -14.12 1.39 9.58
N PRO A 318 -12.91 1.94 9.40
CA PRO A 318 -11.87 1.96 10.42
C PRO A 318 -12.30 2.52 11.77
N ALA A 319 -13.21 3.50 11.79
CA ALA A 319 -13.72 4.08 13.03
C ALA A 319 -14.69 3.13 13.75
N ASP A 320 -15.33 2.23 13.00
CA ASP A 320 -16.34 1.27 13.47
C ASP A 320 -15.79 -0.17 13.49
N ASP A 321 -14.48 -0.35 13.66
CA ASP A 321 -13.85 -1.68 13.74
C ASP A 321 -13.21 -1.92 15.14
N PRO A 322 -13.87 -2.68 16.04
CA PRO A 322 -15.16 -3.37 15.88
C PRO A 322 -16.37 -2.42 15.96
N PRO A 323 -17.54 -2.83 15.44
CA PRO A 323 -18.74 -2.00 15.45
C PRO A 323 -19.15 -1.67 16.88
N ALA A 324 -19.53 -0.42 17.12
CA ALA A 324 -19.88 0.05 18.45
C ALA A 324 -21.18 -0.56 19.01
N ASP A 325 -22.09 -1.07 18.16
CA ASP A 325 -23.36 -1.67 18.62
C ASP A 325 -23.91 -2.76 17.66
N PRO A 326 -24.00 -4.04 18.10
CA PRO A 326 -24.64 -5.12 17.35
C PRO A 326 -26.13 -4.90 17.02
N ALA A 327 -26.85 -4.07 17.78
CA ALA A 327 -28.26 -3.77 17.53
C ALA A 327 -28.47 -2.87 16.29
N LEU A 328 -27.49 -2.04 15.96
CA LEU A 328 -27.49 -1.24 14.73
C LEU A 328 -27.36 -2.12 13.48
N ILE A 329 -26.69 -3.27 13.60
CA ILE A 329 -26.51 -4.26 12.50
C ILE A 329 -27.86 -4.92 12.14
N ASP A 330 -28.66 -5.30 13.13
CA ASP A 330 -29.99 -5.87 12.88
C ASP A 330 -30.99 -4.81 12.36
N ALA A 331 -30.89 -3.57 12.83
CA ALA A 331 -31.65 -2.47 12.25
C ALA A 331 -31.22 -2.12 10.81
N TRP A 332 -29.95 -2.33 10.47
CA TRP A 332 -29.42 -2.19 9.11
C TRP A 332 -30.03 -3.21 8.17
N LEU A 333 -29.77 -4.49 8.47
CA LEU A 333 -30.14 -5.63 7.62
C LEU A 333 -31.65 -5.76 7.46
N ASN A 334 -32.45 -5.30 8.43
CA ASN A 334 -33.91 -5.43 8.43
C ASN A 334 -34.68 -4.12 8.22
N GLY A 335 -34.03 -2.95 8.25
CA GLY A 335 -34.72 -1.65 8.47
C GLY A 335 -34.49 -0.55 7.42
N ASN A 336 -33.77 -0.80 6.32
CA ASN A 336 -33.51 0.20 5.26
C ASN A 336 -32.90 1.54 5.79
N ARG A 337 -32.11 1.52 6.87
CA ARG A 337 -31.50 2.73 7.47
C ARG A 337 -30.00 2.56 7.70
N PHE A 338 -29.22 3.57 7.34
CA PHE A 338 -27.75 3.62 7.47
C PHE A 338 -27.31 4.08 8.89
N PRO A 339 -26.04 3.80 9.33
CA PRO A 339 -25.57 4.08 10.69
C PRO A 339 -25.34 5.58 10.92
N ASP A 340 -25.18 6.35 9.84
CA ASP A 340 -25.07 7.82 9.83
C ASP A 340 -26.45 8.52 9.84
N ASN A 341 -27.52 7.76 10.07
CA ASN A 341 -28.91 8.23 10.07
C ASN A 341 -29.37 8.81 8.71
N THR A 342 -28.68 8.48 7.62
CA THR A 342 -29.13 8.84 6.27
C THR A 342 -30.27 7.92 5.82
N THR A 343 -31.32 8.55 5.28
CA THR A 343 -32.39 7.87 4.54
C THR A 343 -32.11 8.04 3.04
N LEU A 344 -32.22 6.97 2.26
CA LEU A 344 -32.02 6.96 0.80
C LEU A 344 -32.65 8.19 0.12
N PRO A 345 -31.86 9.18 -0.33
CA PRO A 345 -32.33 10.13 -1.33
C PRO A 345 -32.50 9.37 -2.64
N ASN A 346 -33.54 9.70 -3.42
CA ASN A 346 -33.59 9.36 -4.84
C ASN A 346 -32.36 9.96 -5.53
N TYR A 347 -31.29 9.18 -5.69
CA TYR A 347 -30.09 9.65 -6.38
C TYR A 347 -30.32 9.64 -7.90
N PRO A 348 -29.93 10.71 -8.61
CA PRO A 348 -30.06 10.76 -10.06
C PRO A 348 -29.24 9.65 -10.69
N ASN A 349 -29.83 9.01 -11.71
CA ASN A 349 -29.18 8.03 -12.55
C ASN A 349 -27.88 8.64 -13.15
N GLY A 350 -26.70 8.22 -12.67
CA GLY A 350 -25.41 8.66 -13.24
C GLY A 350 -24.30 9.10 -12.28
N THR A 351 -24.50 9.13 -10.95
CA THR A 351 -23.39 9.35 -10.02
C THR A 351 -22.50 8.10 -9.97
N LYS A 352 -21.29 8.18 -10.55
CA LYS A 352 -20.28 7.12 -10.45
C LYS A 352 -19.69 7.14 -9.03
N VAL A 353 -19.83 6.05 -8.30
CA VAL A 353 -19.34 5.90 -6.92
C VAL A 353 -18.24 4.84 -6.92
N GLY A 354 -17.20 5.00 -6.10
CA GLY A 354 -16.03 4.16 -6.17
C GLY A 354 -16.09 2.93 -5.29
N VAL A 355 -16.45 1.77 -5.85
CA VAL A 355 -15.56 0.62 -5.67
C VAL A 355 -14.18 1.07 -6.16
N GLU A 356 -13.05 0.50 -5.75
CA GLU A 356 -11.78 0.79 -6.43
C GLU A 356 -11.87 0.24 -7.89
N MET A 357 -12.69 0.87 -8.72
CA MET A 357 -12.93 0.67 -10.15
C MET A 357 -11.78 1.36 -10.88
N GLN A 358 -10.55 0.96 -10.55
CA GLN A 358 -9.35 1.43 -11.24
C GLN A 358 -8.41 0.29 -11.63
N GLY A 359 -8.96 -0.92 -11.69
CA GLY A 359 -8.36 -2.00 -12.46
C GLY A 359 -8.58 -1.75 -13.96
N GLY A 360 -7.59 -1.15 -14.64
CA GLY A 360 -7.31 -1.49 -16.04
C GLY A 360 -7.77 -0.56 -17.16
N VAL A 361 -8.35 0.63 -16.88
CA VAL A 361 -8.54 1.67 -17.91
C VAL A 361 -7.66 2.85 -17.58
N VAL A 362 -6.91 3.33 -18.58
CA VAL A 362 -6.07 4.52 -18.54
C VAL A 362 -6.90 5.72 -18.08
N THR A 363 -6.95 5.99 -16.79
CA THR A 363 -7.48 7.24 -16.23
C THR A 363 -6.49 7.77 -15.20
N ASP A 364 -5.68 8.72 -15.66
CA ASP A 364 -5.11 9.90 -14.99
C ASP A 364 -4.82 9.90 -13.47
N GLY A 365 -4.54 8.79 -12.79
CA GLY A 365 -3.96 8.82 -11.43
C GLY A 365 -4.73 9.62 -10.37
N SER A 366 -5.99 9.99 -10.61
CA SER A 366 -6.84 10.76 -9.70
C SER A 366 -7.69 9.84 -8.81
N GLY A 367 -7.07 8.78 -8.30
CA GLY A 367 -7.69 7.54 -7.84
C GLY A 367 -8.43 7.50 -6.52
N GLY A 368 -9.01 8.61 -6.08
CA GLY A 368 -9.97 8.63 -4.97
C GLY A 368 -11.36 8.90 -5.50
N SER A 369 -12.35 8.06 -5.14
CA SER A 369 -13.75 8.48 -5.27
C SER A 369 -14.02 9.59 -4.27
N THR A 370 -13.75 10.83 -4.67
CA THR A 370 -14.12 12.07 -3.96
C THR A 370 -15.62 12.38 -4.06
N GLY A 371 -16.44 11.37 -4.36
CA GLY A 371 -17.87 11.53 -4.58
C GLY A 371 -18.66 11.40 -3.27
N PRO A 372 -19.61 12.30 -2.97
CA PRO A 372 -20.62 12.10 -1.93
C PRO A 372 -21.60 11.00 -2.40
N GLY A 373 -21.15 9.74 -2.32
CA GLY A 373 -21.93 8.54 -2.60
C GLY A 373 -22.21 7.76 -1.32
N PRO A 374 -23.30 6.96 -1.26
CA PRO A 374 -23.61 6.19 -0.07
C PRO A 374 -22.49 5.24 0.35
N THR A 375 -22.30 5.13 1.66
CA THR A 375 -21.13 4.51 2.31
C THR A 375 -20.89 3.03 1.98
N TRP A 376 -21.92 2.34 1.50
CA TRP A 376 -21.91 0.91 1.18
C TRP A 376 -21.41 0.58 -0.24
N PHE A 377 -21.19 1.58 -1.09
CA PHE A 377 -20.69 1.38 -2.46
C PHE A 377 -19.16 1.33 -2.57
N GLN A 378 -18.43 1.71 -1.52
CA GLN A 378 -16.99 1.89 -1.54
C GLN A 378 -16.28 0.85 -0.68
N ARG A 379 -16.40 -0.43 -1.05
CA ARG A 379 -15.85 -1.54 -0.26
C ARG A 379 -14.45 -1.93 -0.74
N PRO A 380 -13.38 -1.61 0.00
CA PRO A 380 -12.06 -2.15 -0.30
C PRO A 380 -12.07 -3.65 0.00
N PHE A 381 -11.39 -4.45 -0.80
CA PHE A 381 -11.24 -5.90 -0.58
C PHE A 381 -9.83 -6.16 -0.02
N HIS A 382 -9.55 -5.49 1.10
CA HIS A 382 -8.19 -5.28 1.63
C HIS A 382 -8.13 -5.60 3.13
N PRO A 383 -6.92 -5.81 3.69
CA PRO A 383 -6.76 -6.11 5.10
C PRO A 383 -7.32 -5.03 6.04
N LYS A 384 -8.05 -5.48 7.08
CA LYS A 384 -8.33 -4.71 8.29
C LYS A 384 -7.12 -4.73 9.23
N LYS A 385 -7.23 -4.01 10.35
CA LYS A 385 -6.19 -3.90 11.37
C LYS A 385 -5.60 -5.25 11.81
N GLY A 386 -6.42 -6.28 11.99
CA GLY A 386 -5.95 -7.63 12.34
C GLY A 386 -5.04 -8.25 11.28
N GLY A 387 -5.48 -8.27 10.02
CA GLY A 387 -4.70 -8.78 8.90
C GLY A 387 -3.45 -7.94 8.63
N THR A 388 -3.56 -6.63 8.76
CA THR A 388 -2.42 -5.73 8.63
C THR A 388 -1.37 -5.95 9.73
N GLN A 389 -1.80 -6.13 10.98
CA GLN A 389 -0.90 -6.46 12.09
C GLN A 389 -0.17 -7.78 11.81
N ALA A 390 -0.88 -8.80 11.31
CA ALA A 390 -0.27 -10.07 10.95
C ALA A 390 0.79 -9.93 9.85
N ILE A 391 0.56 -9.09 8.84
CA ILE A 391 1.56 -8.77 7.81
C ILE A 391 2.79 -8.09 8.45
N ALA A 392 2.58 -7.09 9.31
CA ALA A 392 3.66 -6.40 10.01
C ALA A 392 4.51 -7.38 10.84
N ASP A 393 3.86 -8.30 11.56
CA ASP A 393 4.52 -9.29 12.40
C ASP A 393 5.39 -10.25 11.57
N ILE A 394 4.90 -10.69 10.40
CA ILE A 394 5.67 -11.53 9.46
C ILE A 394 6.92 -10.79 8.96
N VAL A 395 6.77 -9.54 8.54
CA VAL A 395 7.90 -8.74 8.03
C VAL A 395 8.93 -8.50 9.13
N ILE A 396 8.50 -8.11 10.33
CA ILE A 396 9.38 -7.90 11.48
C ILE A 396 10.11 -9.20 11.85
N ALA A 397 9.39 -10.31 11.97
CA ALA A 397 10.00 -11.60 12.30
C ALA A 397 11.05 -12.00 11.26
N GLN A 398 10.78 -11.73 9.98
CA GLN A 398 11.73 -12.02 8.92
C GLN A 398 12.95 -11.10 8.97
N ALA A 399 12.78 -9.81 9.20
CA ALA A 399 13.86 -8.85 9.36
C ALA A 399 14.81 -9.24 10.50
N ILE A 400 14.25 -9.71 11.63
CA ILE A 400 15.01 -10.22 12.78
C ILE A 400 15.77 -11.49 12.39
N ALA A 401 15.10 -12.43 11.72
CA ALA A 401 15.70 -13.70 11.32
C ALA A 401 16.84 -13.53 10.30
N ASP A 402 16.73 -12.56 9.38
CA ASP A 402 17.77 -12.23 8.41
C ASP A 402 18.89 -11.36 9.01
N LYS A 403 18.74 -10.92 10.28
CA LYS A 403 19.72 -10.10 11.02
C LYS A 403 20.13 -8.83 10.28
N ILE A 404 19.16 -8.14 9.67
CA ILE A 404 19.40 -6.89 8.95
C ILE A 404 20.11 -5.89 9.90
N PRO A 405 21.21 -5.24 9.48
CA PRO A 405 21.87 -4.23 10.32
C PRO A 405 20.90 -3.14 10.78
N GLY A 406 20.83 -2.93 12.10
CA GLY A 406 19.90 -1.99 12.73
C GLY A 406 18.56 -2.59 13.19
N VAL A 407 18.33 -3.88 12.93
CA VAL A 407 17.21 -4.67 13.48
C VAL A 407 17.66 -5.38 14.76
N VAL A 408 16.78 -5.49 15.75
CA VAL A 408 17.08 -6.16 17.03
C VAL A 408 17.53 -7.60 16.79
N GLY A 409 18.57 -8.03 17.51
CA GLY A 409 19.16 -9.35 17.36
C GLY A 409 20.17 -9.48 16.21
N SER A 410 20.36 -8.42 15.40
CA SER A 410 21.56 -8.31 14.56
C SER A 410 22.79 -8.04 15.43
N SER A 411 23.92 -8.65 15.09
CA SER A 411 25.19 -8.25 15.70
C SER A 411 25.41 -6.77 15.38
N PRO A 412 25.95 -5.95 16.31
CA PRO A 412 26.37 -4.60 15.96
C PRO A 412 27.23 -4.68 14.69
N PRO A 413 27.08 -3.75 13.73
CA PRO A 413 28.02 -3.68 12.63
C PRO A 413 29.40 -3.67 13.27
N THR A 414 30.24 -4.64 12.92
CA THR A 414 31.63 -4.68 13.37
C THR A 414 32.25 -3.36 12.95
N THR A 415 32.28 -2.39 13.86
CA THR A 415 33.20 -1.27 13.80
C THR A 415 34.54 -1.94 13.65
N GLY A 416 35.14 -1.84 12.46
CA GLY A 416 36.39 -2.52 12.15
C GLY A 416 37.32 -2.32 13.33
N THR A 417 37.60 -3.41 14.04
CA THR A 417 38.65 -3.42 15.04
C THR A 417 39.91 -3.08 14.28
N CYS A 418 40.48 -1.91 14.54
CA CYS A 418 41.85 -1.67 14.17
C CYS A 418 42.68 -2.77 14.85
N ASP A 419 43.16 -3.73 14.08
CA ASP A 419 44.13 -4.72 14.54
C ASP A 419 45.45 -3.99 14.83
N CYS A 420 45.56 -3.45 16.03
CA CYS A 420 46.83 -3.04 16.59
C CYS A 420 47.58 -4.30 17.02
N ASN A 421 48.21 -5.00 16.07
CA ASN A 421 49.18 -6.03 16.43
C ASN A 421 50.35 -5.39 17.19
N GLU A 422 50.87 -6.11 18.19
CA GLU A 422 51.91 -5.69 19.16
C GLU A 422 53.27 -5.23 18.57
N ASN A 423 53.38 -5.06 17.25
CA ASN A 423 54.62 -4.75 16.53
C ASN A 423 54.66 -3.38 15.82
N GLY A 424 53.89 -2.41 16.29
CA GLY A 424 54.14 -0.98 16.03
C GLY A 424 53.45 -0.40 14.79
N CYS A 425 53.01 0.86 14.94
CA CYS A 425 52.41 1.66 13.88
C CYS A 425 53.45 2.02 12.79
N SER A 426 53.14 1.70 11.53
CA SER A 426 53.88 2.23 10.37
C SER A 426 53.30 3.61 9.95
N PRO A 427 54.13 4.60 9.57
CA PRO A 427 53.71 5.98 9.32
C PRO A 427 52.83 6.21 8.07
N GLU A 428 52.34 5.17 7.38
CA GLU A 428 51.55 5.30 6.14
C GLU A 428 50.03 5.10 6.32
N SER A 429 49.52 4.97 7.55
CA SER A 429 48.06 4.90 7.81
C SER A 429 47.57 6.06 8.70
N PRO A 430 46.99 7.13 8.12
CA PRO A 430 46.50 8.30 8.85
C PRO A 430 45.34 8.01 9.83
N ALA A 431 44.73 6.82 9.76
CA ALA A 431 43.52 6.48 10.51
C ALA A 431 43.78 6.09 11.98
N CYS A 432 45.01 5.72 12.36
CA CYS A 432 45.28 5.16 13.69
C CYS A 432 45.63 6.19 14.78
N CYS A 433 45.79 7.47 14.46
CA CYS A 433 46.34 8.45 15.41
C CYS A 433 45.31 9.40 16.05
N ALA A 434 44.00 9.21 15.84
CA ALA A 434 43.03 10.23 16.25
C ALA A 434 42.61 10.20 17.72
N ASN A 435 42.75 9.09 18.46
CA ASN A 435 42.15 8.95 19.81
C ASN A 435 43.08 8.46 20.94
N GLY A 436 44.40 8.49 20.76
CA GLY A 436 45.36 8.61 21.87
C GLY A 436 45.23 7.62 23.05
N THR A 437 44.75 6.40 22.85
CA THR A 437 44.76 5.35 23.87
C THR A 437 45.03 4.01 23.19
N CYS A 438 46.18 3.41 23.53
CA CYS A 438 46.47 2.00 23.29
C CYS A 438 45.94 1.17 24.46
#